data_AF-A0A967Z1N1-F1
#
_entry.id   AF-A0A967Z1N1-F1
#
_cell.length_a   1.000
_cell.length_b   1.000
_cell.length_c   1.000
_cell.angle_alpha   90.00
_cell.angle_beta   90.00
_cell.angle_gamma   90.00
#
_symmetry.space_group_name_H-M   'P 1'
#
loop_
_entity.id
_entity.type
_entity.pdbx_description
1 polymer ?
#
loop_
_entity_poly.entity_id
_entity_poly.type
_entity_poly.pdbx_seq_one_letter_code
_entity_poly.pdbx_strand_id
1 'polypeptide(L)' 'MLELKKGVDILAEVGGITSVDAAKALFNEKLDAKNLDKISKIKTEDALIKIANAISMCEP' A
#
# COMPACT_ATOMS: atom_id res chain seq x y z
N MET A 1 2.87 -1.92 -28.33
CA MET A 1 1.54 -2.14 -27.73
C MET A 1 1.76 -2.41 -26.25
N LEU A 2 1.12 -1.67 -25.35
CA LEU A 2 1.30 -1.85 -23.90
C LEU A 2 0.30 -2.89 -23.39
N GLU A 3 0.77 -3.84 -22.60
CA GLU A 3 -0.04 -4.93 -22.03
C GLU A 3 -0.37 -4.62 -20.56
N LEU A 4 -1.64 -4.76 -20.19
CA LEU A 4 -2.10 -4.52 -18.83
C LEU A 4 -1.37 -5.46 -17.86
N LYS A 5 -0.81 -4.90 -16.78
CA LYS A 5 0.00 -5.61 -15.77
C LYS A 5 1.32 -6.21 -16.30
N LYS A 6 1.80 -5.80 -17.48
CA LYS A 6 3.10 -6.26 -18.02
C LYS A 6 4.27 -5.34 -17.69
N GLY A 7 4.30 -4.86 -16.46
CA GLY A 7 5.37 -4.05 -15.90
C GLY A 7 5.65 -4.48 -14.47
N VAL A 8 6.87 -4.20 -14.00
CA VAL A 8 7.21 -4.42 -12.61
C VAL A 8 6.50 -3.37 -11.74
N ASP A 9 5.86 -3.81 -10.67
CA ASP A 9 5.38 -2.93 -9.62
C ASP A 9 6.58 -2.51 -8.76
N ILE A 10 7.24 -1.42 -9.17
CA ILE A 10 8.44 -0.90 -8.48
C ILE A 10 8.16 -0.63 -7.00
N LEU A 11 6.92 -0.27 -6.67
CA LEU A 11 6.51 0.02 -5.32
C LEU A 11 6.60 -1.24 -4.44
N ALA A 12 6.12 -2.38 -4.95
CA ALA A 12 6.23 -3.66 -4.26
C ALA A 12 7.69 -4.13 -4.14
N GLU A 13 8.49 -3.98 -5.20
CA GLU A 13 9.90 -4.42 -5.21
C GLU A 13 10.75 -3.67 -4.20
N VAL A 14 10.55 -2.35 -4.06
CA VAL A 14 11.43 -1.52 -3.24
C VAL A 14 10.82 -1.24 -1.85
N GLY A 15 9.48 -1.26 -1.71
CA GLY A 15 8.79 -1.10 -0.43
C GLY A 15 8.69 -2.39 0.40
N GLY A 16 8.80 -3.56 -0.23
CA GLY A 16 8.92 -4.86 0.46
C GLY A 16 7.67 -5.37 1.19
N ILE A 17 6.54 -4.66 1.14
CA ILE A 17 5.28 -5.09 1.75
C ILE A 17 4.48 -5.92 0.75
N THR A 18 4.21 -7.17 1.09
CA THR A 18 3.52 -8.13 0.19
C THR A 18 2.23 -8.70 0.78
N SER A 19 1.89 -8.33 2.02
CA SER A 19 0.73 -8.87 2.74
C SER A 19 -0.16 -7.77 3.29
N VAL A 20 -1.47 -8.00 3.27
CA VAL A 20 -2.47 -7.07 3.83
C VAL A 20 -2.26 -6.85 5.33
N ASP A 21 -1.81 -7.87 6.06
CA ASP A 21 -1.53 -7.75 7.49
C ASP A 21 -0.37 -6.78 7.76
N ALA A 22 0.74 -6.93 7.04
CA ALA A 22 1.87 -6.00 7.08
C ALA A 22 1.49 -4.58 6.65
N ALA A 23 0.63 -4.45 5.63
CA ALA A 23 0.08 -3.15 5.22
C ALA A 23 -0.74 -2.50 6.34
N LYS A 24 -1.61 -3.26 7.01
CA LYS A 24 -2.41 -2.77 8.14
C LYS A 24 -1.54 -2.39 9.34
N ALA A 25 -0.50 -3.16 9.64
CA ALA A 25 0.45 -2.81 10.69
C ALA A 25 1.12 -1.46 10.42
N LEU A 26 1.61 -1.25 9.19
CA LEU A 26 2.19 0.03 8.76
C LEU A 26 1.19 1.18 8.87
N PHE A 27 -0.07 0.97 8.45
CA PHE A 27 -1.09 2.02 8.54
C PHE A 27 -1.35 2.44 9.97
N ASN A 28 -1.44 1.50 10.92
CA ASN A 28 -1.67 1.82 12.33
C ASN A 28 -0.47 2.53 12.97
N GLU A 29 0.75 2.26 12.48
CA GLU A 29 1.96 2.92 12.98
C GLU A 29 2.16 4.33 12.41
N LYS A 30 1.88 4.51 11.10
CA LYS A 30 2.25 5.73 10.36
C LYS A 30 1.09 6.71 10.14
N LEU A 31 -0.17 6.27 10.17
CA LEU A 31 -1.32 7.11 9.84
C LEU A 31 -2.12 7.53 11.08
N ASP A 32 -2.58 8.78 11.08
CA ASP A 32 -3.56 9.26 12.05
C ASP A 32 -4.97 8.67 11.80
N ALA A 33 -5.81 8.67 12.84
CA ALA A 33 -7.18 8.15 12.83
C ALA A 33 -8.02 8.63 11.62
N LYS A 34 -7.86 9.88 11.19
CA LYS A 34 -8.59 10.41 10.02
C LYS A 34 -8.20 9.74 8.71
N ASN A 35 -6.91 9.41 8.54
CA ASN A 35 -6.43 8.73 7.34
C ASN A 35 -6.70 7.22 7.41
N LEU A 36 -6.64 6.63 8.59
CA LEU A 36 -7.07 5.26 8.83
C LEU A 36 -8.55 5.03 8.46
N ASP A 37 -9.46 5.95 8.81
CA ASP A 37 -10.88 5.85 8.43
C ASP A 37 -11.07 5.83 6.90
N LYS A 38 -10.29 6.63 6.17
CA LYS A 38 -10.35 6.65 4.69
C LYS A 38 -9.84 5.35 4.09
N ILE A 39 -8.68 4.86 4.56
CA ILE A 39 -8.07 3.62 4.08
C ILE A 39 -8.97 2.41 4.38
N SER A 40 -9.64 2.40 5.53
CA SER A 40 -10.53 1.32 5.96
C SER A 40 -11.73 1.10 5.02
N LYS A 41 -12.05 2.07 4.16
CA LYS A 41 -13.11 1.96 3.14
C LYS A 41 -12.63 1.21 1.88
N ILE A 42 -11.33 1.05 1.70
CA ILE A 42 -10.74 0.32 0.58
C ILE A 42 -10.75 -1.18 0.90
N LYS A 43 -11.47 -1.96 0.10
CA LYS A 43 -11.60 -3.42 0.29
C LYS A 43 -10.70 -4.24 -0.65
N THR A 44 -10.06 -3.59 -1.61
CA THR A 44 -9.18 -4.25 -2.57
C THR A 44 -7.82 -4.49 -1.95
N GLU A 45 -7.48 -5.76 -1.72
CA GLU A 45 -6.24 -6.17 -1.05
C GLU A 45 -4.98 -5.66 -1.77
N ASP A 46 -4.94 -5.79 -3.11
CA ASP A 46 -3.86 -5.28 -3.95
C ASP A 46 -3.65 -3.75 -3.79
N ALA A 47 -4.75 -3.00 -3.66
CA ALA A 47 -4.68 -1.55 -3.44
C ALA A 47 -4.09 -1.22 -2.06
N LEU A 48 -4.48 -1.97 -1.02
CA LEU A 48 -3.93 -1.79 0.33
C LEU A 48 -2.41 -2.03 0.34
N ILE A 49 -1.95 -3.11 -0.31
CA ILE A 49 -0.52 -3.44 -0.40
C ILE A 49 0.25 -2.33 -1.11
N LYS A 50 -0.26 -1.82 -2.24
CA LYS A 50 0.37 -0.71 -2.98
C LYS A 50 0.44 0.56 -2.15
N ILE A 51 -0.64 0.92 -1.46
CA ILE A 51 -0.65 2.12 -0.62
C ILE A 51 0.37 1.99 0.53
N ALA A 52 0.50 0.82 1.14
CA ALA A 52 1.50 0.59 2.18
C ALA A 52 2.92 0.76 1.65
N ASN A 53 3.23 0.19 0.49
CA ASN A 53 4.54 0.37 -0.13
C ASN A 53 4.84 1.85 -0.46
N ALA A 54 3.85 2.62 -0.92
CA ALA A 54 4.02 4.07 -1.11
C ALA A 54 4.32 4.81 0.19
N ILE A 55 3.55 4.54 1.25
CA ILE A 55 3.73 5.18 2.57
C ILE A 55 5.12 4.87 3.13
N SER A 56 5.58 3.62 2.98
CA SER A 56 6.90 3.18 3.45
C SER A 56 8.06 3.93 2.80
N MET A 57 7.85 4.52 1.62
CA MET A 57 8.89 5.25 0.88
C MET A 57 8.80 6.77 1.01
N CYS A 58 7.60 7.29 1.13
CA CYS A 58 7.35 8.71 0.90
C CYS A 58 7.08 9.50 2.19
N GLU A 59 6.94 8.81 3.34
CA GLU A 59 6.65 9.38 4.66
C GLU A 59 5.66 10.57 4.64
N PRO A 60 4.42 10.36 4.15
CA PRO A 60 3.41 11.41 3.98
C PRO A 60 2.77 11.90 5.29
#